data_AF-A0A3E0N342-F1
#
_entry.id   AF-A0A3E0N342-F1
#
_cell.length_a   1.000
_cell.length_b   1.000
_cell.length_c   1.000
_cell.angle_alpha   90.00
_cell.angle_beta   90.00
_cell.angle_gamma   90.00
#
_symmetry.space_group_name_H-M   'P 1'
#
loop_
_entity.id
_entity.type
_entity.pdbx_description
1 polymer ?
#
loop_
_entity_poly.entity_id
_entity_poly.type
_entity_poly.pdbx_seq_one_letter_code
_entity_poly.pdbx_strand_id
1 'polypeptide(L)'
;MPARADLTHKISSSIQLDVKGASTRAIRVGNSYSISGSGVATSVTSGGSTTANAIGGLGAATAGVNAVTIPDATQVTSGNSFSFANSYTQGDTVPTSAPTVGAVPAFGDITSESAGSAGTLAGTINTSGAITLTPGTGTGVTAIGQVITELTTR
;
A
#
# COMPACT_ATOMS: atom_id res chain seq x y z
N MET A 1 4.29 75.54 -8.36
CA MET A 1 3.04 74.82 -8.05
C MET A 1 3.42 73.42 -7.60
N PRO A 2 2.94 72.90 -6.46
CA PRO A 2 3.29 71.54 -6.04
C PRO A 2 2.60 70.54 -6.97
N ALA A 3 3.37 69.61 -7.54
CA ALA A 3 2.82 68.49 -8.29
C ALA A 3 2.00 67.61 -7.33
N ARG A 4 0.73 67.38 -7.64
CA ARG A 4 -0.07 66.35 -6.97
C ARG A 4 0.20 65.05 -7.71
N ALA A 5 0.93 64.14 -7.09
CA ALA A 5 1.04 62.77 -7.55
C ALA A 5 -0.02 61.97 -6.80
N ASP A 6 -1.05 61.51 -7.49
CA ASP A 6 -2.04 60.63 -6.88
C ASP A 6 -1.46 59.22 -6.83
N LEU A 7 -1.33 58.71 -5.61
CA LEU A 7 -0.78 57.39 -5.33
C LEU A 7 -1.94 56.44 -5.00
N THR A 8 -2.21 55.48 -5.89
CA THR A 8 -3.15 54.39 -5.59
C THR A 8 -2.37 53.16 -5.19
N HIS A 9 -2.61 52.68 -3.97
CA HIS A 9 -1.99 51.48 -3.44
C HIS A 9 -3.05 50.41 -3.21
N LYS A 10 -2.84 49.21 -3.77
CA LYS A 10 -3.71 48.05 -3.54
C LYS A 10 -2.86 46.91 -3.02
N ILE A 11 -3.30 46.33 -1.92
CA ILE A 11 -2.76 45.07 -1.39
C ILE A 11 -3.87 44.03 -1.46
N SER A 12 -3.62 42.93 -2.15
CA SER A 12 -4.49 41.76 -2.16
C SER A 12 -3.74 40.57 -1.57
N SER A 13 -4.35 39.92 -0.59
CA SER A 13 -3.76 38.79 0.12
C SER A 13 -4.73 37.61 0.08
N SER A 14 -4.26 36.41 -0.25
CA SER A 14 -5.09 35.21 -0.19
C SER A 14 -4.29 33.97 0.19
N ILE A 15 -4.99 33.04 0.82
CA ILE A 15 -4.48 31.72 1.16
C ILE A 15 -5.45 30.69 0.58
N GLN A 16 -4.91 29.72 -0.14
CA GLN A 16 -5.66 28.54 -0.59
C GLN A 16 -5.02 27.30 0.01
N LEU A 17 -5.84 26.49 0.68
CA LEU A 17 -5.46 25.23 1.30
C LEU A 17 -6.29 24.12 0.64
N ASP A 18 -5.62 23.14 0.05
CA ASP A 18 -6.26 22.00 -0.61
C ASP A 18 -5.66 20.70 -0.07
N VAL A 19 -6.52 19.73 0.24
CA VAL A 19 -6.10 18.42 0.73
C VAL A 19 -6.78 17.35 -0.13
N LYS A 20 -5.97 16.56 -0.84
CA LYS A 20 -6.46 15.52 -1.74
C LYS A 20 -6.52 14.16 -1.05
N GLY A 21 -7.51 13.35 -1.40
CA GLY A 21 -7.60 11.95 -1.00
C GLY A 21 -6.65 11.07 -1.81
N ALA A 22 -6.25 9.93 -1.23
CA ALA A 22 -5.47 8.90 -1.92
C ALA A 22 -6.30 7.61 -2.02
N SER A 23 -6.11 6.87 -3.12
CA SER A 23 -6.73 5.55 -3.36
C SER A 23 -5.68 4.61 -3.90
N THR A 24 -5.72 3.37 -3.45
CA THR A 24 -4.84 2.30 -3.92
C THR A 24 -5.65 1.01 -4.02
N ARG A 25 -5.39 0.20 -5.05
CA ARG A 25 -6.10 -1.04 -5.34
C ARG A 25 -5.13 -2.22 -5.37
N ALA A 26 -5.50 -3.33 -4.73
CA ALA A 26 -4.75 -4.58 -4.76
C ALA A 26 -5.68 -5.75 -5.12
N ILE A 27 -5.16 -6.68 -5.92
CA ILE A 27 -5.84 -7.94 -6.31
C ILE A 27 -5.01 -9.08 -5.75
N ARG A 28 -5.65 -10.02 -5.06
CA ARG A 28 -4.97 -11.18 -4.45
C ARG A 28 -5.07 -12.41 -5.33
N VAL A 29 -4.07 -13.27 -5.21
CA VAL A 29 -4.10 -14.65 -5.69
C VAL A 29 -4.30 -15.57 -4.49
N GLY A 30 -5.28 -16.48 -4.58
CA GLY A 30 -5.49 -17.51 -3.55
C GLY A 30 -4.41 -18.60 -3.62
N ASN A 31 -4.17 -19.30 -2.51
CA ASN A 31 -3.30 -20.48 -2.55
C ASN A 31 -3.89 -21.55 -3.46
N SER A 32 -3.06 -22.08 -4.36
CA SER A 32 -3.37 -23.28 -5.13
C SER A 32 -2.26 -24.29 -4.96
N TYR A 33 -2.62 -25.53 -4.66
CA TYR A 33 -1.69 -26.64 -4.58
C TYR A 33 -2.23 -27.80 -5.41
N SER A 34 -1.38 -28.34 -6.27
CA SER A 34 -1.70 -29.50 -7.09
C SER A 34 -0.50 -30.44 -7.15
N ILE A 35 -0.79 -31.73 -7.01
CA ILE A 35 0.20 -32.79 -7.09
C ILE A 35 -0.37 -33.91 -7.94
N SER A 36 0.44 -34.42 -8.84
CA SER A 36 0.11 -35.60 -9.66
C SER A 36 1.36 -36.44 -9.83
N GLY A 37 1.20 -37.75 -9.86
CA GLY A 37 2.33 -38.65 -9.95
C GLY A 37 1.95 -40.07 -10.34
N SER A 38 2.92 -40.76 -10.93
CA SER A 38 2.87 -42.16 -11.35
C SER A 38 4.26 -42.77 -11.19
N GLY A 39 4.32 -44.02 -10.70
CA GLY A 39 5.58 -44.73 -10.49
C GLY A 39 6.42 -44.21 -9.31
N VAL A 40 5.83 -43.36 -8.45
CA VAL A 40 6.47 -42.81 -7.25
C VAL A 40 5.73 -43.22 -5.98
N ALA A 41 6.49 -43.52 -4.93
CA ALA A 41 6.01 -43.56 -3.56
C ALA A 41 6.27 -42.19 -2.93
N THR A 42 5.33 -41.71 -2.13
CA THR A 42 5.46 -40.43 -1.45
C THR A 42 5.48 -40.61 0.06
N SER A 43 6.26 -39.77 0.74
CA SER A 43 6.25 -39.67 2.19
C SER A 43 6.25 -38.22 2.62
N VAL A 44 5.79 -37.97 3.84
CA VAL A 44 5.81 -36.64 4.43
C VAL A 44 6.57 -36.70 5.73
N THR A 45 7.58 -35.85 5.86
CA THR A 45 8.29 -35.63 7.12
C THR A 45 7.75 -34.37 7.78
N SER A 46 7.14 -34.50 8.95
CA SER A 46 6.60 -33.38 9.72
C SER A 46 6.89 -33.58 11.20
N GLY A 47 7.35 -32.52 11.88
CA GLY A 47 7.70 -32.58 13.31
C GLY A 47 8.78 -33.61 13.65
N GLY A 48 9.65 -33.96 12.69
CA GLY A 48 10.71 -34.96 12.86
C GLY A 48 10.29 -36.41 12.67
N SER A 49 9.02 -36.68 12.31
CA SER A 49 8.52 -38.02 12.00
C SER A 49 8.14 -38.13 10.51
N THR A 50 8.49 -39.25 9.89
CA THR A 50 8.19 -39.52 8.48
C THR A 50 7.03 -40.51 8.36
N THR A 51 5.96 -40.08 7.71
CA THR A 51 4.80 -40.91 7.37
C THR A 51 4.92 -41.39 5.94
N ALA A 52 5.04 -42.70 5.76
CA ALA A 52 5.03 -43.33 4.44
C ALA A 52 3.63 -43.27 3.80
N ASN A 53 3.57 -43.29 2.47
CA ASN A 53 2.34 -43.23 1.67
C ASN A 53 1.52 -41.95 1.89
N ALA A 54 2.19 -40.84 2.18
CA ALA A 54 1.57 -39.52 2.40
C ALA A 54 1.87 -38.60 1.21
N ILE A 55 0.85 -37.87 0.74
CA ILE A 55 0.87 -37.09 -0.53
C ILE A 55 1.17 -35.59 -0.27
N GLY A 56 1.48 -35.22 0.98
CA GLY A 56 1.57 -33.81 1.39
C GLY A 56 0.21 -33.12 1.33
N GLY A 57 0.21 -31.79 1.33
CA GLY A 57 -1.02 -31.02 1.22
C GLY A 57 -0.97 -29.63 1.85
N LEU A 58 -2.14 -28.97 1.84
CA LEU A 58 -2.35 -27.70 2.52
C LEU A 58 -2.70 -27.95 3.99
N GLY A 59 -1.90 -27.37 4.88
CA GLY A 59 -2.14 -27.33 6.32
C GLY A 59 -3.03 -26.16 6.73
N ALA A 60 -3.07 -25.87 8.03
CA ALA A 60 -3.85 -24.76 8.58
C ALA A 60 -3.47 -23.42 7.93
N ALA A 61 -4.47 -22.58 7.70
CA ALA A 61 -4.25 -21.21 7.22
C ALA A 61 -3.82 -20.32 8.39
N THR A 62 -2.66 -19.67 8.24
CA THR A 62 -2.23 -18.59 9.15
C THR A 62 -2.24 -17.31 8.35
N ALA A 63 -2.98 -16.31 8.84
CA ALA A 63 -3.15 -15.04 8.14
C ALA A 63 -3.56 -15.24 6.67
N GLY A 64 -4.54 -16.10 6.41
CA GLY A 64 -5.08 -16.32 5.06
C GLY A 64 -4.18 -17.09 4.09
N VAL A 65 -3.01 -17.57 4.52
CA VAL A 65 -2.13 -18.45 3.72
C VAL A 65 -2.03 -19.81 4.37
N ASN A 66 -2.32 -20.87 3.61
CA ASN A 66 -2.11 -22.24 4.06
C ASN A 66 -0.62 -22.56 4.12
N ALA A 67 -0.17 -23.14 5.23
CA ALA A 67 1.10 -23.85 5.25
C ALA A 67 1.07 -24.95 4.18
N VAL A 68 2.16 -25.13 3.44
CA VAL A 68 2.26 -26.20 2.43
C VAL A 68 3.25 -27.25 2.89
N THR A 69 2.86 -28.51 2.74
CA THR A 69 3.74 -29.65 2.97
C THR A 69 3.97 -30.33 1.64
N ILE A 70 5.17 -30.17 1.08
CA ILE A 70 5.60 -30.86 -0.14
C ILE A 70 6.10 -32.25 0.27
N PRO A 71 5.58 -33.35 -0.33
CA PRO A 71 6.05 -34.68 0.00
C PRO A 71 7.41 -34.97 -0.63
N ASP A 72 8.18 -35.81 0.04
CA ASP A 72 9.32 -36.51 -0.55
C ASP A 72 8.77 -37.56 -1.53
N ALA A 73 9.36 -37.67 -2.72
CA ALA A 73 8.96 -38.65 -3.73
C ALA A 73 10.15 -39.54 -4.09
N THR A 74 9.95 -40.86 -4.02
CA THR A 74 10.94 -41.87 -4.40
C THR A 74 10.36 -42.77 -5.48
N GLN A 75 11.20 -43.23 -6.41
CA GLN A 75 10.73 -44.22 -7.39
C GLN A 75 10.38 -45.52 -6.68
N VAL A 76 9.24 -46.11 -7.05
CA VAL A 76 8.81 -47.41 -6.49
C VAL A 76 9.78 -48.52 -6.92
N THR A 77 10.31 -48.44 -8.14
CA THR A 77 11.28 -49.40 -8.68
C THR A 77 12.40 -48.63 -9.34
N SER A 78 13.62 -48.82 -8.83
CA SER A 78 14.81 -48.10 -9.32
C SER A 78 15.05 -48.40 -10.79
N GLY A 79 15.21 -47.35 -11.60
CA GLY A 79 15.48 -47.45 -13.03
C GLY A 79 14.24 -47.55 -13.90
N ASN A 80 13.04 -47.62 -13.32
CA ASN A 80 11.80 -47.53 -14.09
C ASN A 80 11.45 -46.07 -14.43
N SER A 81 10.67 -45.88 -15.50
CA SER A 81 10.09 -44.60 -15.83
C SER A 81 9.15 -44.12 -14.72
N PHE A 82 9.26 -42.86 -14.34
CA PHE A 82 8.38 -42.20 -13.38
C PHE A 82 7.94 -40.84 -13.92
N SER A 83 6.80 -40.34 -13.45
CA SER A 83 6.36 -38.96 -13.68
C SER A 83 5.87 -38.39 -12.36
N PHE A 84 6.41 -37.24 -11.97
CA PHE A 84 6.00 -36.55 -10.77
C PHE A 84 6.02 -35.05 -11.03
N ALA A 85 4.89 -34.39 -10.75
CA ALA A 85 4.75 -32.96 -10.87
C ALA A 85 4.06 -32.41 -9.62
N ASN A 86 4.66 -31.36 -9.07
CA ASN A 86 4.10 -30.59 -7.96
C ASN A 86 4.13 -29.11 -8.34
N SER A 87 3.00 -28.44 -8.19
CA SER A 87 2.89 -27.00 -8.38
C SER A 87 2.23 -26.38 -7.17
N TYR A 88 2.90 -25.38 -6.60
CA TYR A 88 2.41 -24.58 -5.49
C TYR A 88 2.52 -23.10 -5.85
N THR A 89 1.40 -22.40 -5.76
CA THR A 89 1.35 -20.95 -5.79
C THR A 89 1.09 -20.46 -4.39
N GLN A 90 2.07 -19.76 -3.82
CA GLN A 90 1.89 -19.10 -2.54
C GLN A 90 0.87 -17.96 -2.72
N GLY A 91 -0.17 -18.00 -1.91
CA GLY A 91 -1.11 -16.91 -1.75
C GLY A 91 -0.53 -15.84 -0.82
N ASP A 92 -1.12 -14.67 -0.89
CA ASP A 92 -0.72 -13.50 -0.11
C ASP A 92 -1.21 -13.58 1.36
N THR A 93 -0.42 -13.07 2.29
CA THR A 93 -0.71 -13.05 3.74
C THR A 93 -1.60 -11.87 4.15
N VAL A 94 -2.51 -12.10 5.10
CA VAL A 94 -3.39 -11.10 5.72
C VAL A 94 -2.64 -10.34 6.83
N PRO A 95 -2.64 -8.99 6.83
CA PRO A 95 -2.01 -8.23 7.90
C PRO A 95 -2.71 -8.45 9.24
N THR A 96 -1.92 -8.56 10.31
CA THR A 96 -2.42 -8.65 11.70
C THR A 96 -2.59 -7.27 12.35
N SER A 97 -2.32 -6.19 11.61
CA SER A 97 -2.39 -4.81 12.09
C SER A 97 -2.99 -3.89 11.04
N ALA A 98 -3.65 -2.83 11.50
CA ALA A 98 -4.23 -1.83 10.61
C ALA A 98 -3.13 -1.15 9.77
N PRO A 99 -3.36 -0.93 8.47
CA PRO A 99 -2.46 -0.14 7.65
C PRO A 99 -2.43 1.31 8.12
N THR A 100 -1.30 1.97 7.91
CA THR A 100 -1.20 3.43 8.03
C THR A 100 -2.00 4.11 6.92
N VAL A 101 -2.36 5.37 7.12
CA VAL A 101 -3.04 6.20 6.11
C VAL A 101 -2.30 6.11 4.76
N GLY A 102 -3.03 5.80 3.68
CA GLY A 102 -2.49 5.66 2.31
C GLY A 102 -1.84 4.30 2.00
N ALA A 103 -1.66 3.41 2.99
CA ALA A 103 -1.16 2.06 2.78
C ALA A 103 -2.31 1.09 2.51
N VAL A 104 -2.10 0.17 1.58
CA VAL A 104 -3.04 -0.92 1.33
C VAL A 104 -2.71 -2.07 2.24
N PRO A 105 -3.66 -2.54 3.07
CA PRO A 105 -3.49 -3.82 3.73
C PRO A 105 -3.40 -4.93 2.68
N ALA A 106 -2.62 -5.98 2.95
CA ALA A 106 -2.56 -7.17 2.12
C ALA A 106 -3.86 -8.00 2.19
N PHE A 107 -5.00 -7.42 1.80
CA PHE A 107 -6.29 -8.09 1.62
C PHE A 107 -6.65 -8.22 0.14
N GLY A 108 -7.66 -9.05 -0.16
CA GLY A 108 -8.18 -9.28 -1.52
C GLY A 108 -9.43 -8.48 -1.76
N ASP A 109 -9.37 -7.67 -2.81
CA ASP A 109 -10.36 -6.67 -3.21
C ASP A 109 -10.75 -5.73 -2.08
N ILE A 110 -9.78 -4.91 -1.68
CA ILE A 110 -10.03 -3.79 -0.79
C ILE A 110 -9.69 -2.51 -1.53
N THR A 111 -10.69 -1.66 -1.66
CA THR A 111 -10.48 -0.25 -1.96
C THR A 111 -10.32 0.46 -0.63
N SER A 112 -9.09 0.88 -0.34
CA SER A 112 -8.83 1.73 0.82
C SER A 112 -8.92 3.18 0.37
N GLU A 113 -9.88 3.90 0.96
CA GLU A 113 -10.02 5.34 0.79
C GLU A 113 -9.72 6.01 2.13
N SER A 114 -8.91 7.06 2.07
CA SER A 114 -8.70 7.94 3.20
C SER A 114 -9.09 9.35 2.80
N ALA A 115 -9.95 9.98 3.61
CA ALA A 115 -10.18 11.40 3.53
C ALA A 115 -8.86 12.14 3.83
N GLY A 116 -8.53 13.13 3.01
CA GLY A 116 -7.39 14.00 3.25
C GLY A 116 -7.51 14.69 4.62
N SER A 117 -6.45 14.65 5.43
CA SER A 117 -6.42 15.33 6.73
C SER A 117 -5.58 16.61 6.64
N ALA A 118 -6.13 17.72 7.11
CA ALA A 118 -5.37 18.97 7.24
C ALA A 118 -4.27 18.85 8.33
N GLY A 119 -4.45 18.02 9.36
CA GLY A 119 -3.52 17.96 10.49
C GLY A 119 -3.28 19.35 11.10
N THR A 120 -2.02 19.80 11.09
CA THR A 120 -1.58 21.14 11.52
C THR A 120 -1.54 22.19 10.39
N LEU A 121 -2.17 21.92 9.25
CA LEU A 121 -2.16 22.82 8.09
C LEU A 121 -2.74 24.18 8.48
N ALA A 122 -1.91 25.20 8.37
CA ALA A 122 -2.27 26.57 8.69
C ALA A 122 -1.59 27.52 7.70
N GLY A 123 -2.28 28.59 7.35
CA GLY A 123 -1.70 29.71 6.64
C GLY A 123 -2.09 31.00 7.33
N THR A 124 -1.13 31.92 7.49
CA THR A 124 -1.41 33.29 7.91
C THR A 124 -0.71 34.27 7.00
N ILE A 125 -1.38 35.38 6.69
CA ILE A 125 -0.79 36.56 6.08
C ILE A 125 -1.03 37.70 7.06
N ASN A 126 0.06 38.27 7.59
CA ASN A 126 -0.05 39.42 8.49
C ASN A 126 -0.13 40.75 7.70
N THR A 127 -0.42 41.83 8.41
CA THR A 127 -0.56 43.18 7.81
C THR A 127 0.73 43.70 7.18
N SER A 128 1.89 43.13 7.52
CA SER A 128 3.19 43.42 6.91
C SER A 128 3.44 42.63 5.62
N GLY A 129 2.49 41.81 5.18
CA GLY A 129 2.63 40.93 4.01
C GLY A 129 3.47 39.69 4.25
N ALA A 130 3.85 39.39 5.50
CA ALA A 130 4.60 38.18 5.80
C ALA A 130 3.68 36.96 5.70
N ILE A 131 4.07 36.01 4.86
CA ILE A 131 3.35 34.76 4.62
C ILE A 131 3.97 33.68 5.53
N THR A 132 3.16 33.10 6.41
CA THR A 132 3.53 31.89 7.15
C THR A 132 2.66 30.74 6.67
N LEU A 133 3.28 29.71 6.09
CA LEU A 133 2.62 28.48 5.66
C LEU A 133 3.18 27.33 6.49
N THR A 134 2.30 26.64 7.21
CA THR A 134 2.61 25.39 7.90
C THR A 134 2.11 24.26 7.00
N PRO A 135 2.99 23.54 6.27
CA PRO A 135 2.58 22.32 5.59
C PRO A 135 2.11 21.34 6.66
N GLY A 136 0.81 21.03 6.65
CA GLY A 136 0.21 20.18 7.67
C GLY A 136 0.81 18.78 7.66
N THR A 137 0.63 18.04 8.74
CA THR A 137 1.11 16.65 8.89
C THR A 137 0.34 15.64 8.01
N GLY A 138 -0.59 16.09 7.17
CA GLY A 138 -1.37 15.23 6.27
C GLY A 138 -0.70 14.99 4.93
N THR A 139 -1.16 13.96 4.22
CA THR A 139 -0.71 13.62 2.86
C THR A 139 -1.49 14.40 1.81
N GLY A 140 -0.87 14.73 0.68
CA GLY A 140 -1.56 15.38 -0.45
C GLY A 140 -1.97 16.83 -0.18
N VAL A 141 -1.23 17.53 0.69
CA VAL A 141 -1.48 18.92 1.05
C VAL A 141 -0.82 19.87 0.04
N THR A 142 -1.60 20.80 -0.49
CA THR A 142 -1.10 21.96 -1.24
C THR A 142 -1.50 23.23 -0.51
N ALA A 143 -0.53 24.10 -0.23
CA ALA A 143 -0.75 25.38 0.43
C ALA A 143 -0.13 26.50 -0.40
N ILE A 144 -0.95 27.44 -0.85
CA ILE A 144 -0.52 28.60 -1.63
C ILE A 144 -0.88 29.86 -0.84
N GLY A 145 0.13 30.64 -0.49
CA GLY A 145 -0.03 31.98 0.05
C GLY A 145 0.43 33.00 -0.99
N GLN A 146 -0.35 34.05 -1.21
CA GLN A 146 0.02 35.14 -2.10
C GLN A 146 -0.28 36.49 -1.47
N VAL A 147 0.65 37.43 -1.66
CA VAL A 147 0.47 38.86 -1.40
C VAL A 147 0.86 39.58 -2.68
N ILE A 148 -0.07 40.36 -3.22
CA ILE A 148 0.12 41.16 -4.41
C ILE A 148 0.03 42.62 -3.99
N THR A 149 1.09 43.37 -4.26
CA THR A 149 1.16 44.81 -3.98
C THR A 149 1.25 45.55 -5.30
N GLU A 150 0.24 46.38 -5.57
CA GLU A 150 0.19 47.23 -6.76
C GLU A 150 0.28 48.70 -6.34
N LEU A 151 1.19 49.42 -6.99
CA LEU A 151 1.38 50.85 -6.79
C LEU A 151 1.25 51.57 -8.13
N THR A 152 0.26 52.45 -8.23
CA THR A 152 0.00 53.22 -9.44
C THR A 152 0.09 54.71 -9.12
N THR A 153 0.92 55.42 -9.88
CA THR A 153 1.15 56.86 -9.74
C THR A 153 0.54 57.59 -10.94
N ARG A 154 -0.21 58.67 -10.71
CA ARG A 154 -0.76 59.54 -11.75
C ARG A 154 -0.33 60.98 -11.58
#